data_AF-A0A0H4A412-F1
#
_entry.id   AF-A0A0H4A412-F1
#
_cell.length_a   1.000
_cell.length_b   1.000
_cell.length_c   1.000
_cell.angle_alpha   90.00
_cell.angle_beta   90.00
_cell.angle_gamma   90.00
#
_symmetry.space_group_name_H-M   'P 1'
#
loop_
_entity.id
_entity.type
_entity.pdbx_description
1 polymer ?
#
loop_
_entity_poly.entity_id
_entity_poly.type
_entity_poly.pdbx_seq_one_letter_code
_entity_poly.pdbx_strand_id
1 'polypeptide(L)'
;MSAILPFVPSCFSTSHSVVVNVPTAHVLGCSWRVWPNPSISMEDKNEVVAYINSNSGINDTLYTYIPELMIFSAEEGKNRVNFCRFHNVEHIPAQVMIKNYPSADRIKIYVLNAVDGLSVWATLDSRYVKKVSHYAYALPVFRAYGVEVLSEWPEEFPSITELLQRGSKRVNGFASEEEGVDMKAIREQLLNDEITQKSDAKLVKCSLFELDLPLNRMLIITVNLLLTWCVALLVRDSGNHEIIKTVAFILFGFSFGGAFIVFAPILKCKRGLLKLPFRRKKLI
;
A
#
# COMPACT_ATOMS: atom_id res chain seq x y z
N MET A 1 17.58 -9.79 -1.78
CA MET A 1 18.03 -9.16 -0.52
C MET A 1 16.84 -8.66 0.30
N SER A 2 15.95 -7.83 -0.25
CA SER A 2 14.75 -7.29 0.43
C SER A 2 13.81 -8.34 1.05
N ALA A 3 13.74 -9.54 0.48
CA ALA A 3 12.91 -10.64 0.99
C ALA A 3 13.49 -11.35 2.24
N ILE A 4 14.77 -11.12 2.56
CA ILE A 4 15.48 -11.66 3.72
C ILE A 4 15.75 -10.52 4.72
N LEU A 5 16.23 -9.38 4.23
CA LEU A 5 16.51 -8.16 4.98
C LEU A 5 15.49 -7.07 4.56
N PRO A 6 14.32 -6.97 5.22
CA PRO A 6 13.43 -5.82 5.08
C PRO A 6 14.16 -4.49 5.40
N PHE A 7 13.63 -3.38 4.92
CA PHE A 7 14.13 -2.02 5.25
C PHE A 7 15.58 -1.68 4.83
N VAL A 8 16.23 -2.50 3.98
CA VAL A 8 17.45 -2.07 3.30
C VAL A 8 17.13 -0.86 2.39
N PRO A 9 17.84 0.29 2.53
CA PRO A 9 17.58 1.47 1.69
C PRO A 9 17.95 1.24 0.22
N SER A 10 17.30 1.93 -0.73
CA SER A 10 17.75 1.91 -2.14
C SER A 10 19.08 2.61 -2.31
N CYS A 11 19.19 3.81 -1.73
CA CYS A 11 20.33 4.67 -1.92
C CYS A 11 21.54 4.12 -1.16
N PHE A 12 22.68 4.21 -1.82
CA PHE A 12 23.95 3.98 -1.15
C PHE A 12 24.29 5.18 -0.26
N SER A 13 24.96 4.89 0.85
CA SER A 13 25.50 5.90 1.75
C SER A 13 26.75 6.56 1.17
N THR A 14 27.42 5.91 0.21
CA THR A 14 28.58 6.42 -0.51
C THR A 14 28.24 6.77 -1.95
N SER A 15 28.88 7.81 -2.50
CA SER A 15 28.71 8.23 -3.90
C SER A 15 29.56 7.41 -4.89
N HIS A 16 30.60 6.75 -4.39
CA HIS A 16 31.53 5.95 -5.20
C HIS A 16 31.83 4.62 -4.53
N SER A 17 32.23 3.64 -5.34
CA SER A 17 32.68 2.34 -4.87
C SER A 17 34.14 2.41 -4.44
N VAL A 18 34.51 1.59 -3.46
CA VAL A 18 35.88 1.42 -3.00
C VAL A 18 36.33 -0.02 -3.23
N VAL A 19 37.58 -0.22 -3.60
CA VAL A 19 38.12 -1.57 -3.77
C VAL A 19 38.49 -2.12 -2.40
N VAL A 20 37.93 -3.27 -2.05
CA VAL A 20 38.14 -3.94 -0.76
C VAL A 20 38.41 -5.43 -1.00
N ASN A 21 39.33 -6.00 -0.20
CA ASN A 21 39.49 -7.45 -0.11
C ASN A 21 38.42 -8.00 0.83
N VAL A 22 37.36 -8.54 0.24
CA VAL A 22 36.17 -9.00 0.96
C VAL A 22 36.35 -10.45 1.40
N PRO A 23 36.16 -10.79 2.69
CA PRO A 23 36.19 -12.18 3.14
C PRO A 23 35.08 -13.00 2.47
N THR A 24 35.42 -14.05 1.73
CA THR A 24 34.48 -14.91 0.99
C THR A 24 33.38 -15.47 1.89
N ALA A 25 33.71 -15.76 3.15
CA ALA A 25 32.79 -16.27 4.16
C ALA A 25 31.64 -15.30 4.47
N HIS A 26 31.85 -13.98 4.32
CA HIS A 26 30.87 -12.94 4.67
C HIS A 26 30.04 -12.45 3.47
N VAL A 27 30.23 -13.05 2.28
CA VAL A 27 29.55 -12.63 1.05
C VAL A 27 28.32 -13.49 0.77
N LEU A 28 27.14 -12.88 0.82
CA LEU A 28 25.91 -13.41 0.25
C LEU A 28 25.97 -13.29 -1.28
N GLY A 29 26.12 -14.44 -1.94
CA GLY A 29 26.16 -14.53 -3.39
C GLY A 29 26.18 -15.98 -3.81
N CYS A 30 25.26 -16.35 -4.70
CA CYS A 30 25.23 -17.65 -5.34
C CYS A 30 24.73 -17.48 -6.77
N SER A 31 25.36 -18.19 -7.71
CA SER A 31 24.87 -18.29 -9.07
C SER A 31 23.92 -19.46 -9.18
N TRP A 32 22.73 -19.22 -9.71
CA TRP A 32 21.80 -20.31 -10.03
C TRP A 32 22.20 -21.06 -11.32
N ARG A 33 23.03 -20.44 -12.16
CA ARG A 33 23.35 -20.94 -13.51
C ARG A 33 24.72 -21.61 -13.59
N VAL A 34 25.67 -21.20 -12.76
CA VAL A 34 27.05 -21.68 -12.82
C VAL A 34 27.46 -22.27 -11.47
N TRP A 35 27.57 -23.59 -11.46
CA TRP A 35 28.10 -24.36 -10.33
C TRP A 35 29.61 -24.54 -10.49
N PRO A 36 30.38 -24.59 -9.38
CA PRO A 36 31.81 -24.78 -9.46
C PRO A 36 32.09 -26.17 -10.02
N ASN A 37 32.99 -26.25 -11.00
CA ASN A 37 33.41 -27.53 -11.56
C ASN A 37 34.33 -28.23 -10.55
N PRO A 38 33.92 -29.38 -9.96
CA PRO A 38 34.74 -30.08 -8.98
C PRO A 38 36.04 -30.65 -9.58
N SER A 39 36.09 -30.82 -10.91
CA SER A 39 37.21 -31.41 -11.65
C SER A 39 38.00 -30.38 -12.47
N ILE A 40 37.94 -29.10 -12.10
CA ILE A 40 38.77 -28.07 -12.74
C ILE A 40 40.26 -28.39 -12.53
N SER A 41 41.08 -28.20 -13.56
CA SER A 41 42.53 -28.38 -13.45
C SER A 41 43.13 -27.33 -12.50
N MET A 42 44.32 -27.60 -11.98
CA MET A 42 44.99 -26.64 -11.08
C MET A 42 45.42 -25.39 -11.86
N GLU A 43 45.81 -25.55 -13.11
CA GLU A 43 46.16 -24.48 -14.05
C GLU A 43 44.97 -23.55 -14.29
N ASP A 44 43.80 -24.10 -14.69
CA ASP A 44 42.60 -23.30 -14.95
C ASP A 44 42.11 -22.61 -13.66
N LYS A 45 42.20 -23.30 -12.50
CA LYS A 45 41.89 -22.70 -11.20
C LYS A 45 42.77 -21.48 -10.95
N ASN A 46 44.08 -21.60 -11.17
CA ASN A 46 45.02 -20.51 -10.97
C ASN A 46 44.79 -19.36 -11.93
N GLU A 47 44.41 -19.64 -13.19
CA GLU A 47 44.03 -18.62 -14.16
C GLU A 47 42.80 -17.83 -13.72
N VAL A 48 41.76 -18.53 -13.24
CA VAL A 48 40.54 -17.88 -12.71
C VAL A 48 40.88 -17.03 -11.49
N VAL A 49 41.71 -17.53 -10.55
CA VAL A 49 42.16 -16.74 -9.39
C VAL A 49 42.98 -15.52 -9.83
N ALA A 50 43.85 -15.67 -10.82
CA ALA A 50 44.63 -14.56 -11.37
C ALA A 50 43.73 -13.50 -12.00
N TYR A 51 42.71 -13.90 -12.76
CA TYR A 51 41.72 -12.99 -13.32
C TYR A 51 40.91 -12.29 -12.23
N ILE A 52 40.45 -13.00 -11.19
CA ILE A 52 39.72 -12.41 -10.05
C ILE A 52 40.52 -11.29 -9.41
N ASN A 53 41.84 -11.46 -9.27
CA ASN A 53 42.75 -10.47 -8.69
C ASN A 53 43.23 -9.38 -9.67
N SER A 54 42.88 -9.49 -10.95
CA SER A 54 43.24 -8.49 -11.97
C SER A 54 42.36 -7.25 -11.89
N ASN A 55 42.83 -6.12 -12.42
CA ASN A 55 42.04 -4.89 -12.50
C ASN A 55 40.71 -5.10 -13.26
N SER A 56 40.71 -5.91 -14.34
CA SER A 56 39.48 -6.24 -15.06
C SER A 56 38.52 -7.01 -14.16
N GLY A 57 39.02 -8.07 -13.51
CA GLY A 57 38.22 -8.87 -12.59
C GLY A 57 37.59 -8.03 -11.49
N ILE A 58 38.34 -7.11 -10.88
CA ILE A 58 37.83 -6.21 -9.83
C ILE A 58 36.75 -5.28 -10.39
N ASN A 59 36.96 -4.68 -11.57
CA ASN A 59 35.98 -3.79 -12.19
C ASN A 59 34.69 -4.50 -12.62
N ASP A 60 34.75 -5.82 -12.83
CA ASP A 60 33.59 -6.67 -13.12
C ASP A 60 32.83 -7.13 -11.85
N THR A 61 32.94 -6.36 -10.75
CA THR A 61 32.19 -6.60 -9.51
C THR A 61 31.44 -5.37 -9.04
N LEU A 62 30.37 -5.62 -8.30
CA LEU A 62 29.69 -4.62 -7.50
C LEU A 62 29.05 -5.31 -6.30
N TYR A 63 29.64 -5.10 -5.14
CA TYR A 63 29.16 -5.63 -3.86
C TYR A 63 28.59 -4.50 -3.01
N THR A 64 27.57 -4.83 -2.23
CA THR A 64 26.98 -3.95 -1.23
C THR A 64 27.43 -4.42 0.15
N TYR A 65 28.10 -3.56 0.91
CA TYR A 65 28.44 -3.80 2.30
C TYR A 65 27.40 -3.16 3.22
N ILE A 66 26.89 -3.95 4.16
CA ILE A 66 26.07 -3.47 5.28
C ILE A 66 26.90 -3.58 6.56
N PRO A 67 27.48 -2.47 7.05
CA PRO A 67 28.36 -2.47 8.21
C PRO A 67 27.70 -3.03 9.46
N GLU A 68 26.45 -2.67 9.73
CA GLU A 68 25.75 -3.02 10.96
C GLU A 68 25.48 -4.52 11.06
N LEU A 69 25.34 -5.20 9.92
CA LEU A 69 25.15 -6.65 9.84
C LEU A 69 26.46 -7.40 9.59
N MET A 70 27.56 -6.69 9.29
CA MET A 70 28.84 -7.25 8.83
C MET A 70 28.71 -8.19 7.62
N ILE A 71 27.74 -7.92 6.74
CA ILE A 71 27.42 -8.75 5.58
C ILE A 71 27.74 -8.01 4.29
N PHE A 72 28.31 -8.72 3.33
CA PHE A 72 28.43 -8.28 1.94
C PHE A 72 27.37 -8.99 1.09
N SER A 73 26.77 -8.28 0.14
CA SER A 73 25.87 -8.86 -0.85
C SER A 73 26.42 -8.61 -2.24
N ALA A 74 26.69 -9.68 -2.99
CA ALA A 74 27.15 -9.57 -4.36
C ALA A 74 25.96 -9.26 -5.29
N GLU A 75 25.96 -8.08 -5.91
CA GLU A 75 24.99 -7.73 -6.96
C GLU A 75 25.52 -8.21 -8.31
N GLU A 76 26.76 -7.84 -8.61
CA GLU A 76 27.57 -8.36 -9.73
C GLU A 76 28.71 -9.24 -9.22
N GLY A 77 29.12 -10.24 -9.99
CA GLY A 77 30.16 -11.18 -9.58
C GLY A 77 29.69 -12.23 -8.58
N LYS A 78 28.49 -12.80 -8.74
CA LYS A 78 27.99 -13.92 -7.90
C LYS A 78 28.70 -15.25 -8.20
N ASN A 79 29.10 -15.48 -9.46
CA ASN A 79 29.78 -16.72 -9.89
C ASN A 79 31.11 -16.90 -9.14
N ARG A 80 31.90 -15.83 -9.03
CA ARG A 80 33.19 -15.86 -8.32
C ARG A 80 33.04 -16.15 -6.83
N VAL A 81 31.96 -15.69 -6.18
CA VAL A 81 31.71 -16.00 -4.76
C VAL A 81 31.58 -17.51 -4.57
N ASN A 82 30.82 -18.16 -5.46
CA ASN A 82 30.64 -19.61 -5.40
C ASN A 82 31.95 -20.36 -5.72
N PHE A 83 32.69 -19.92 -6.74
CA PHE A 83 34.01 -20.46 -7.08
C PHE A 83 35.00 -20.34 -5.92
N CYS A 84 35.17 -19.14 -5.36
CA CYS A 84 36.08 -18.88 -4.26
C CYS A 84 35.69 -19.69 -3.02
N ARG A 85 34.40 -19.78 -2.69
CA ARG A 85 33.91 -20.58 -1.57
C ARG A 85 34.21 -22.06 -1.76
N PHE A 86 33.96 -22.60 -2.94
CA PHE A 86 34.19 -24.02 -3.23
C PHE A 86 35.68 -24.37 -3.23
N HIS A 87 36.53 -23.48 -3.72
CA HIS A 87 37.98 -23.70 -3.82
C HIS A 87 38.79 -23.14 -2.64
N ASN A 88 38.13 -22.74 -1.55
CA ASN A 88 38.73 -22.18 -0.33
C ASN A 88 39.62 -20.95 -0.57
N VAL A 89 39.23 -20.09 -1.51
CA VAL A 89 39.86 -18.77 -1.69
C VAL A 89 39.25 -17.83 -0.66
N GLU A 90 40.07 -17.38 0.28
CA GLU A 90 39.62 -16.68 1.50
C GLU A 90 39.08 -15.27 1.23
N HIS A 91 39.67 -14.55 0.28
CA HIS A 91 39.36 -13.15 0.01
C HIS A 91 39.07 -12.92 -1.48
N ILE A 92 38.14 -12.00 -1.75
CA ILE A 92 37.76 -11.58 -3.11
C ILE A 92 37.96 -10.05 -3.19
N PRO A 93 38.87 -9.56 -4.03
CA PRO A 93 38.94 -8.13 -4.30
C PRO A 93 37.70 -7.73 -5.11
N ALA A 94 36.96 -6.74 -4.61
CA ALA A 94 35.72 -6.29 -5.24
C ALA A 94 35.52 -4.78 -5.05
N GLN A 95 34.77 -4.18 -5.98
CA GLN A 95 34.20 -2.85 -5.79
C GLN A 95 33.04 -2.94 -4.81
N VAL A 96 33.12 -2.15 -3.73
CA VAL A 96 32.16 -2.17 -2.63
C VAL A 96 31.50 -0.80 -2.50
N MET A 97 30.18 -0.81 -2.46
CA MET A 97 29.34 0.33 -2.06
C MET A 97 28.78 0.09 -0.65
N ILE A 98 28.55 1.14 0.13
CA ILE A 98 28.06 1.00 1.50
C ILE A 98 26.57 1.33 1.57
N LYS A 99 25.81 0.52 2.30
CA LYS A 99 24.44 0.82 2.74
C LYS A 99 24.32 0.67 4.25
N ASN A 100 24.01 1.76 4.93
CA ASN A 100 23.69 1.71 6.35
C ASN A 100 22.32 1.07 6.56
N TYR A 101 22.24 0.21 7.57
CA TYR A 101 21.01 -0.48 7.95
C TYR A 101 20.44 0.09 9.25
N PRO A 102 19.11 0.09 9.44
CA PRO A 102 18.52 0.59 10.68
C PRO A 102 19.03 -0.19 11.90
N SER A 103 19.21 0.51 13.02
CA SER A 103 19.60 -0.10 14.28
C SER A 103 18.58 -1.13 14.75
N ALA A 104 19.06 -2.17 15.45
CA ALA A 104 18.24 -3.32 15.83
C ALA A 104 17.02 -2.96 16.69
N ASP A 105 17.14 -1.96 17.57
CA ASP A 105 16.09 -1.46 18.46
C ASP A 105 14.91 -0.80 17.73
N ARG A 106 15.15 -0.31 16.51
CA ARG A 106 14.11 0.28 15.66
C ARG A 106 13.30 -0.79 14.92
N ILE A 107 13.79 -2.02 14.88
CA ILE A 107 13.15 -3.13 14.18
C ILE A 107 12.50 -4.06 15.21
N LYS A 108 11.29 -4.53 14.91
CA LYS A 108 10.65 -5.63 15.65
C LYS A 108 10.17 -6.69 14.67
N ILE A 109 10.33 -7.96 15.02
CA ILE A 109 9.82 -9.08 14.25
C ILE A 109 8.65 -9.72 15.01
N TYR A 110 7.56 -9.95 14.32
CA TYR A 110 6.37 -10.63 14.82
C TYR A 110 6.23 -11.96 14.11
N VAL A 111 6.24 -13.04 14.89
CA VAL A 111 6.10 -14.42 14.42
C VAL A 111 4.71 -14.90 14.84
N LEU A 112 3.82 -15.01 13.87
CA LEU A 112 2.40 -15.24 14.12
C LEU A 112 1.98 -16.59 13.52
N ASN A 113 1.09 -17.29 14.21
CA ASN A 113 0.46 -18.50 13.69
C ASN A 113 -0.72 -18.10 12.81
N ALA A 114 -0.63 -18.37 11.51
CA ALA A 114 -1.70 -18.20 10.55
C ALA A 114 -2.24 -19.57 10.11
N VAL A 115 -3.40 -19.56 9.44
CA VAL A 115 -4.08 -20.78 8.98
C VAL A 115 -3.22 -21.56 7.96
N ASP A 116 -2.42 -20.84 7.16
CA ASP A 116 -1.49 -21.36 6.15
C ASP A 116 -0.08 -21.64 6.70
N GLY A 117 0.13 -21.51 8.01
CA GLY A 117 1.40 -21.75 8.68
C GLY A 117 1.99 -20.50 9.35
N LEU A 118 3.32 -20.44 9.42
CA LEU A 118 4.01 -19.34 10.09
C LEU A 118 3.98 -18.08 9.24
N SER A 119 3.42 -17.00 9.77
CA SER A 119 3.46 -15.67 9.15
C SER A 119 4.41 -14.75 9.92
N VAL A 120 5.46 -14.29 9.25
CA VAL A 120 6.48 -13.43 9.86
C VAL A 120 6.41 -12.02 9.28
N TRP A 121 6.32 -11.02 10.17
CA TRP A 121 6.22 -9.61 9.84
C TRP A 121 7.30 -8.81 10.54
N ALA A 122 7.90 -7.85 9.86
CA ALA A 122 8.87 -6.92 10.41
C ALA A 122 8.26 -5.53 10.47
N THR A 123 8.48 -4.80 11.57
CA THR A 123 8.13 -3.39 11.67
C THR A 123 9.37 -2.53 11.90
N LEU A 124 9.35 -1.32 11.35
CA LEU A 124 10.36 -0.28 11.58
C LEU A 124 9.69 0.92 12.25
N ASP A 125 10.25 1.37 13.38
CA ASP A 125 9.79 2.52 14.18
C ASP A 125 8.30 2.47 14.56
N SER A 126 7.74 1.26 14.69
CA SER A 126 6.29 1.04 14.89
C SER A 126 5.39 1.76 13.86
N ARG A 127 5.94 2.09 12.68
CA ARG A 127 5.26 2.86 11.63
C ARG A 127 5.18 2.08 10.34
N TYR A 128 6.29 1.49 9.92
CA TYR A 128 6.34 0.78 8.66
C TYR A 128 6.31 -0.72 8.89
N VAL A 129 5.63 -1.46 8.01
CA VAL A 129 5.53 -2.92 8.11
C VAL A 129 5.86 -3.63 6.80
N LYS A 130 6.57 -4.75 6.89
CA LYS A 130 6.90 -5.63 5.76
C LYS A 130 6.70 -7.09 6.12
N LYS A 131 6.19 -7.89 5.17
CA LYS A 131 6.18 -9.35 5.29
C LYS A 131 7.59 -9.90 5.04
N VAL A 132 8.05 -10.82 5.90
CA VAL A 132 9.34 -11.49 5.75
C VAL A 132 9.11 -12.87 5.12
N SER A 133 9.21 -12.95 3.79
CA SER A 133 8.88 -14.19 3.06
C SER A 133 9.88 -15.32 3.29
N HIS A 134 11.17 -15.01 3.46
CA HIS A 134 12.24 -16.00 3.63
C HIS A 134 12.69 -16.09 5.10
N TYR A 135 11.74 -16.25 6.01
CA TYR A 135 11.97 -16.16 7.45
C TYR A 135 12.99 -17.18 7.99
N ALA A 136 13.11 -18.35 7.35
CA ALA A 136 14.11 -19.37 7.74
C ALA A 136 15.55 -18.85 7.65
N TYR A 137 15.83 -17.95 6.72
CA TYR A 137 17.14 -17.29 6.56
C TYR A 137 17.22 -15.97 7.34
N ALA A 138 16.11 -15.24 7.40
CA ALA A 138 16.07 -13.92 8.03
C ALA A 138 16.14 -13.99 9.57
N LEU A 139 15.41 -14.90 10.21
CA LEU A 139 15.32 -14.97 11.67
C LEU A 139 16.67 -15.21 12.36
N PRO A 140 17.55 -16.12 11.89
CA PRO A 140 18.88 -16.27 12.46
C PRO A 140 19.70 -14.96 12.40
N VAL A 141 19.64 -14.25 11.27
CA VAL A 141 20.33 -12.96 11.10
C VAL A 141 19.77 -11.93 12.06
N PHE A 142 18.45 -11.81 12.18
CA PHE A 142 17.82 -10.85 13.07
C PHE A 142 18.10 -11.11 14.55
N ARG A 143 18.09 -12.38 14.97
CA ARG A 143 18.46 -12.75 16.33
C ARG A 143 19.91 -12.43 16.63
N ALA A 144 20.83 -12.74 15.71
CA ALA A 144 22.24 -12.40 15.86
C ALA A 144 22.47 -10.88 15.89
N TYR A 145 21.68 -10.12 15.13
CA TYR A 145 21.73 -8.66 15.10
C TYR A 145 21.12 -8.01 16.36
N GLY A 146 20.38 -8.76 17.18
CA GLY A 146 19.77 -8.24 18.42
C GLY A 146 18.37 -7.67 18.23
N VAL A 147 17.68 -8.02 17.15
CA VAL A 147 16.30 -7.58 16.91
C VAL A 147 15.33 -8.37 17.79
N GLU A 148 14.38 -7.66 18.40
CA GLU A 148 13.33 -8.25 19.24
C GLU A 148 12.38 -9.12 18.40
N VAL A 149 12.13 -10.36 18.84
CA VAL A 149 11.21 -11.29 18.20
C VAL A 149 10.04 -11.57 19.13
N LEU A 150 8.84 -11.18 18.70
CA LEU A 150 7.59 -11.22 19.45
C LEU A 150 6.62 -12.23 18.83
N SER A 151 5.73 -12.79 19.66
CA SER A 151 4.69 -13.75 19.23
C SER A 151 3.29 -13.15 19.12
N GLU A 152 3.12 -11.89 19.51
CA GLU A 152 1.82 -11.23 19.58
C GLU A 152 1.81 -9.97 18.71
N TRP A 153 0.75 -9.83 17.90
CA TRP A 153 0.54 -8.63 17.09
C TRP A 153 -0.11 -7.54 17.96
N PRO A 154 0.46 -6.32 18.06
CA PRO A 154 -0.09 -5.27 18.90
C PRO A 154 -1.51 -4.87 18.49
N GLU A 155 -2.42 -4.71 19.47
CA GLU A 155 -3.81 -4.31 19.22
C GLU A 155 -3.93 -2.90 18.62
N GLU A 156 -2.95 -2.04 18.89
CA GLU A 156 -2.87 -0.68 18.37
C GLU A 156 -2.49 -0.61 16.88
N PHE A 157 -1.96 -1.70 16.32
CA PHE A 157 -1.61 -1.79 14.91
C PHE A 157 -2.83 -2.19 14.09
N PRO A 158 -2.92 -1.73 12.82
CA PRO A 158 -3.93 -2.24 11.90
C PRO A 158 -3.85 -3.76 11.82
N SER A 159 -5.00 -4.41 11.62
CA SER A 159 -5.03 -5.87 11.45
C SER A 159 -4.26 -6.28 10.20
N ILE A 160 -3.69 -7.48 10.21
CA ILE A 160 -2.93 -8.01 9.06
C ILE A 160 -3.78 -8.04 7.79
N THR A 161 -5.07 -8.35 7.92
CA THR A 161 -6.01 -8.34 6.80
C THR A 161 -6.15 -6.94 6.20
N GLU A 162 -6.25 -5.90 7.02
CA GLU A 162 -6.30 -4.50 6.55
C GLU A 162 -4.98 -4.09 5.89
N LEU A 163 -3.84 -4.51 6.44
CA LEU A 163 -2.53 -4.26 5.85
C LEU A 163 -2.42 -4.87 4.45
N LEU A 164 -2.89 -6.11 4.26
CA LEU A 164 -2.88 -6.78 2.96
C LEU A 164 -3.84 -6.13 1.95
N GLN A 165 -5.06 -5.78 2.40
CA GLN A 165 -6.08 -5.17 1.53
C GLN A 165 -5.76 -3.74 1.11
N ARG A 166 -5.20 -2.93 2.01
CA ARG A 166 -4.92 -1.50 1.76
C ARG A 166 -3.50 -1.27 1.26
N GLY A 167 -2.55 -2.11 1.69
CA GLY A 167 -1.17 -2.07 1.21
C GLY A 167 -1.05 -2.40 -0.28
N SER A 168 -1.91 -3.30 -0.80
CA SER A 168 -1.95 -3.66 -2.23
C SER A 168 -2.59 -2.59 -3.13
N LYS A 169 -3.42 -1.69 -2.59
CA LYS A 169 -4.16 -0.67 -3.37
C LYS A 169 -3.33 0.57 -3.74
N ARG A 170 -2.11 0.73 -3.22
CA ARG A 170 -1.20 1.80 -3.67
C ARG A 170 -0.47 1.37 -4.94
N VAL A 171 -1.11 1.62 -6.08
CA VAL A 171 -0.45 1.69 -7.39
C VAL A 171 -0.74 3.08 -7.95
N ASN A 172 0.15 4.02 -7.65
CA ASN A 172 0.46 5.22 -8.44
C ASN A 172 1.36 6.17 -7.63
N GLY A 173 2.65 6.20 -7.99
CA GLY A 173 3.61 7.25 -7.62
C GLY A 173 4.39 7.00 -6.33
N PHE A 174 5.60 6.46 -6.46
CA PHE A 174 6.73 6.64 -5.53
C PHE A 174 6.58 6.19 -4.05
N ALA A 175 5.62 5.33 -3.70
CA ALA A 175 5.76 4.58 -2.45
C ALA A 175 6.82 3.51 -2.70
N SER A 176 8.08 3.84 -2.43
CA SER A 176 9.17 2.91 -2.66
C SER A 176 8.90 1.61 -1.90
N GLU A 177 9.04 0.48 -2.59
CA GLU A 177 9.06 -0.85 -2.00
C GLU A 177 10.03 -0.97 -0.80
N GLU A 178 10.90 0.03 -0.59
CA GLU A 178 11.94 0.15 0.43
C GLU A 178 11.44 0.43 1.85
N GLU A 179 10.45 1.30 2.03
CA GLU A 179 9.99 1.68 3.38
C GLU A 179 8.98 0.67 3.94
N GLY A 180 8.24 -0.05 3.10
CA GLY A 180 7.17 -0.94 3.54
C GLY A 180 5.83 -0.22 3.63
N VAL A 181 4.81 -0.92 4.12
CA VAL A 181 3.46 -0.36 4.24
C VAL A 181 3.43 0.60 5.44
N ASP A 182 3.05 1.86 5.22
CA ASP A 182 2.89 2.86 6.29
C ASP A 182 1.59 2.59 7.07
N MET A 183 1.74 2.04 8.28
CA MET A 183 0.63 1.73 9.19
C MET A 183 -0.08 2.98 9.69
N LYS A 184 0.62 4.12 9.82
CA LYS A 184 0.01 5.39 10.24
C LYS A 184 -0.97 5.87 9.18
N ALA A 185 -0.57 5.83 7.91
CA ALA A 185 -1.45 6.20 6.80
C ALA A 185 -2.69 5.29 6.72
N ILE A 186 -2.53 3.98 6.96
CA ILE A 186 -3.66 3.05 7.02
C ILE A 186 -4.60 3.38 8.17
N ARG A 187 -4.06 3.67 9.36
CA ARG A 187 -4.84 4.05 10.54
C ARG A 187 -5.64 5.34 10.31
N GLU A 188 -5.04 6.34 9.67
CA GLU A 188 -5.74 7.57 9.29
C GLU A 188 -6.88 7.30 8.31
N GLN A 189 -6.68 6.41 7.34
CA GLN A 189 -7.74 6.00 6.43
C GLN A 189 -8.87 5.26 7.17
N LEU A 190 -8.54 4.34 8.08
CA LEU A 190 -9.53 3.63 8.89
C LEU A 190 -10.36 4.60 9.74
N LEU A 191 -9.71 5.57 10.37
CA LEU A 191 -10.38 6.60 11.15
C LEU A 191 -11.32 7.45 10.27
N ASN A 192 -10.88 7.84 9.08
CA ASN A 192 -11.69 8.60 8.13
C ASN A 192 -12.89 7.78 7.62
N ASP A 193 -12.71 6.48 7.39
CA ASP A 193 -13.80 5.58 7.00
C ASP A 193 -14.83 5.45 8.13
N GLU A 194 -14.38 5.31 9.37
CA GLU A 194 -15.26 5.31 10.55
C GLU A 194 -16.01 6.63 10.72
N ILE A 195 -15.33 7.77 10.55
CA ILE A 195 -15.95 9.10 10.62
C ILE A 195 -16.98 9.24 9.50
N THR A 196 -16.65 8.81 8.28
CA THR A 196 -17.53 8.87 7.12
C THR A 196 -18.75 7.98 7.35
N GLN A 197 -18.57 6.74 7.82
CA GLN A 197 -19.68 5.85 8.17
C GLN A 197 -20.53 6.41 9.31
N LYS A 198 -19.94 6.98 10.37
CA LYS A 198 -20.69 7.65 11.45
C LYS A 198 -21.44 8.88 10.92
N SER A 199 -20.88 9.59 9.95
CA SER A 199 -21.53 10.73 9.31
C SER A 199 -22.66 10.30 8.39
N ASP A 200 -22.47 9.25 7.60
CA ASP A 200 -23.47 8.66 6.71
C ASP A 200 -24.60 8.00 7.51
N ALA A 201 -24.30 7.35 8.64
CA ALA A 201 -25.29 6.87 9.59
C ALA A 201 -26.10 8.00 10.24
N LYS A 202 -25.52 9.21 10.34
CA LYS A 202 -26.25 10.43 10.76
C LYS A 202 -27.03 11.08 9.60
N LEU A 203 -26.70 10.75 8.34
CA LEU A 203 -27.44 11.21 7.17
C LEU A 203 -28.63 10.29 6.93
N VAL A 204 -29.82 10.87 6.94
CA VAL A 204 -31.07 10.14 6.71
C VAL A 204 -31.52 10.46 5.30
N LYS A 205 -31.95 9.43 4.55
CA LYS A 205 -32.66 9.64 3.28
C LYS A 205 -33.98 10.34 3.59
N CYS A 206 -34.17 11.51 3.01
CA CYS A 206 -35.27 12.41 3.31
C CYS A 206 -35.86 12.99 2.03
N SER A 207 -37.15 13.33 2.06
CA SER A 207 -37.81 14.09 1.01
C SER A 207 -37.74 15.60 1.31
N LEU A 208 -37.94 16.47 0.30
CA LEU A 208 -38.04 17.93 0.56
C LEU A 208 -39.18 18.25 1.53
N PHE A 209 -40.22 17.43 1.57
CA PHE A 209 -41.33 17.58 2.51
C PHE A 209 -40.92 17.39 3.98
N GLU A 210 -39.98 16.50 4.23
CA GLU A 210 -39.48 16.15 5.57
C GLU A 210 -38.46 17.15 6.11
N LEU A 211 -37.87 17.98 5.24
CA LEU A 211 -36.95 19.06 5.60
C LEU A 211 -37.68 20.22 6.30
N ASP A 212 -36.99 20.84 7.25
CA ASP A 212 -37.44 21.98 8.05
C ASP A 212 -37.34 23.29 7.25
N LEU A 213 -38.06 23.34 6.11
CA LEU A 213 -38.18 24.51 5.26
C LEU A 213 -39.37 25.37 5.72
N PRO A 214 -39.28 26.72 5.61
CA PRO A 214 -40.41 27.59 5.93
C PRO A 214 -41.60 27.25 5.04
N LEU A 215 -42.78 27.11 5.65
CA LEU A 215 -44.01 26.64 5.01
C LEU A 215 -44.32 27.40 3.71
N ASN A 216 -44.07 28.71 3.70
CA ASN A 216 -44.29 29.59 2.54
C ASN A 216 -43.46 29.16 1.32
N ARG A 217 -42.21 28.72 1.49
CA ARG A 217 -41.37 28.28 0.35
C ARG A 217 -41.84 26.95 -0.22
N MET A 218 -42.27 26.02 0.63
CA MET A 218 -42.82 24.74 0.18
C MET A 218 -44.12 24.93 -0.59
N LEU A 219 -45.02 25.77 -0.07
CA LEU A 219 -46.26 26.15 -0.74
C LEU A 219 -46.00 26.78 -2.12
N ILE A 220 -45.06 27.72 -2.21
CA ILE A 220 -44.69 28.36 -3.48
C ILE A 220 -44.19 27.31 -4.48
N ILE A 221 -43.31 26.39 -4.09
CA ILE A 221 -42.79 25.35 -5.00
C ILE A 221 -43.92 24.43 -5.47
N THR A 222 -44.77 23.94 -4.57
CA THR A 222 -45.87 23.04 -4.93
C THR A 222 -46.92 23.71 -5.81
N VAL A 223 -47.25 24.98 -5.53
CA VAL A 223 -48.22 25.75 -6.31
C VAL A 223 -47.68 26.03 -7.71
N ASN A 224 -46.39 26.37 -7.86
CA ASN A 224 -45.79 26.59 -9.18
C ASN A 224 -45.74 25.29 -10.01
N LEU A 225 -45.40 24.14 -9.39
CA LEU A 225 -45.43 22.84 -10.07
C LEU A 225 -46.85 22.45 -10.50
N LEU A 226 -47.86 22.74 -9.68
CA LEU A 226 -49.25 22.44 -10.00
C LEU A 226 -49.81 23.40 -11.06
N LEU A 227 -49.44 24.68 -11.01
CA LEU A 227 -49.82 25.67 -12.02
C LEU A 227 -49.22 25.33 -13.39
N THR A 228 -47.94 25.00 -13.44
CA THR A 228 -47.26 24.56 -14.68
C THR A 228 -47.88 23.28 -15.22
N TRP A 229 -48.28 22.36 -14.35
CA TRP A 229 -49.03 21.17 -14.73
C TRP A 229 -50.41 21.51 -15.34
N CYS A 230 -51.21 22.36 -14.69
CA CYS A 230 -52.51 22.80 -15.20
C CYS A 230 -52.39 23.51 -16.56
N VAL A 231 -51.41 24.40 -16.71
CA VAL A 231 -51.14 25.09 -17.98
C VAL A 231 -50.76 24.10 -19.08
N ALA A 232 -49.90 23.13 -18.79
CA ALA A 232 -49.53 22.08 -19.74
C ALA A 232 -50.73 21.23 -20.19
N LEU A 233 -51.67 20.92 -19.30
CA LEU A 233 -52.89 20.19 -19.63
C LEU A 233 -53.85 21.01 -20.51
N LEU A 234 -54.04 22.29 -20.19
CA LEU A 234 -54.90 23.18 -20.96
C LEU A 234 -54.35 23.42 -22.38
N VAL A 235 -53.04 23.64 -22.49
CA VAL A 235 -52.35 23.86 -23.77
C VAL A 235 -52.33 22.59 -24.64
N ARG A 236 -52.33 21.40 -24.02
CA ARG A 236 -52.44 20.12 -24.74
C ARG A 236 -53.77 19.99 -25.48
N ASP A 237 -54.85 20.50 -24.91
CA ASP A 237 -56.22 20.33 -25.43
C ASP A 237 -56.62 21.43 -26.44
N SER A 238 -55.91 22.57 -26.45
CA SER A 238 -56.37 23.78 -27.14
C SER A 238 -55.96 23.94 -28.62
N GLY A 239 -55.37 22.94 -29.30
CA GLY A 239 -55.06 23.10 -30.73
C GLY A 239 -54.25 22.01 -31.46
N ASN A 240 -54.17 22.11 -32.80
CA ASN A 240 -53.55 21.13 -33.72
C ASN A 240 -52.05 21.33 -33.98
N HIS A 241 -51.38 22.28 -33.34
CA HIS A 241 -49.95 22.52 -33.57
C HIS A 241 -49.07 21.52 -32.80
N GLU A 242 -48.36 20.65 -33.52
CA GLU A 242 -47.52 19.60 -32.93
C GLU A 242 -46.40 20.14 -32.02
N ILE A 243 -45.78 21.27 -32.39
CA ILE A 243 -44.69 21.89 -31.60
C ILE A 243 -45.18 22.26 -30.20
N ILE A 244 -46.40 22.80 -30.09
CA ILE A 244 -46.98 23.23 -28.82
C ILE A 244 -47.24 22.03 -27.90
N LYS A 245 -47.70 20.90 -28.47
CA LYS A 245 -47.91 19.65 -27.72
C LYS A 245 -46.58 19.09 -27.20
N THR A 246 -45.51 19.11 -27.99
CA THR A 246 -44.19 18.65 -27.57
C THR A 246 -43.64 19.47 -26.41
N VAL A 247 -43.75 20.81 -26.47
CA VAL A 247 -43.35 21.70 -25.36
C VAL A 247 -44.18 21.43 -24.10
N ALA A 248 -45.49 21.21 -24.24
CA ALA A 248 -46.36 20.86 -23.11
C ALA A 248 -45.96 19.53 -22.46
N PHE A 249 -45.56 18.51 -23.23
CA PHE A 249 -45.06 17.24 -22.70
C PHE A 249 -43.74 17.39 -21.94
N ILE A 250 -42.81 18.23 -22.41
CA ILE A 250 -41.55 18.51 -21.71
C ILE A 250 -41.83 19.20 -20.35
N LEU A 251 -42.70 20.20 -20.35
CA LEU A 251 -43.10 20.91 -19.13
C LEU A 251 -43.83 19.98 -18.15
N PHE A 252 -44.68 19.09 -18.65
CA PHE A 252 -45.33 18.05 -17.85
C PHE A 252 -44.30 17.11 -17.21
N GLY A 253 -43.34 16.60 -17.99
CA GLY A 253 -42.27 15.72 -17.48
C GLY A 253 -41.41 16.40 -16.42
N PHE A 254 -41.07 17.67 -16.62
CA PHE A 254 -40.31 18.46 -15.65
C PHE A 254 -41.09 18.69 -14.34
N SER A 255 -42.39 18.99 -14.44
CA SER A 255 -43.27 19.19 -13.29
C SER A 255 -43.45 17.91 -12.49
N PHE A 256 -43.61 16.77 -13.18
CA PHE A 256 -43.70 15.46 -12.56
C PHE A 256 -42.40 15.06 -11.86
N GLY A 257 -41.24 15.30 -12.49
CA GLY A 257 -39.93 15.10 -11.86
C GLY A 257 -39.70 15.99 -10.64
N GLY A 258 -40.13 17.25 -10.70
CA GLY A 258 -40.10 18.16 -9.55
C GLY A 258 -40.96 17.68 -8.39
N ALA A 259 -42.19 17.25 -8.67
CA ALA A 259 -43.09 16.66 -7.66
C ALA A 259 -42.49 15.37 -7.07
N PHE A 260 -41.84 14.54 -7.89
CA PHE A 260 -41.18 13.32 -7.41
C PHE A 260 -40.07 13.62 -6.40
N ILE A 261 -39.24 14.64 -6.61
CA ILE A 261 -38.20 15.05 -5.64
C ILE A 261 -38.83 15.59 -4.34
N VAL A 262 -40.01 16.21 -4.43
CA VAL A 262 -40.72 16.74 -3.24
C VAL A 262 -41.17 15.63 -2.30
N PHE A 263 -41.65 14.52 -2.84
CA PHE A 263 -42.23 13.42 -2.05
C PHE A 263 -41.30 12.21 -1.87
N ALA A 264 -40.42 11.92 -2.82
CA ALA A 264 -39.55 10.75 -2.75
C ALA A 264 -38.32 11.00 -1.85
N PRO A 265 -37.91 10.02 -1.02
CA PRO A 265 -36.80 10.16 -0.09
C PRO A 265 -35.45 9.93 -0.78
N ILE A 266 -35.08 10.83 -1.70
CA ILE A 266 -33.89 10.71 -2.55
C ILE A 266 -32.73 11.57 -2.01
N LEU A 267 -33.05 12.63 -1.24
CA LEU A 267 -32.06 13.53 -0.70
C LEU A 267 -31.42 12.95 0.55
N LYS A 268 -30.10 13.17 0.74
CA LYS A 268 -29.41 12.83 1.98
C LYS A 268 -29.25 14.10 2.81
N CYS A 269 -29.85 14.14 4.00
CA CYS A 269 -29.75 15.31 4.89
C CYS A 269 -29.36 14.93 6.31
N LYS A 270 -28.72 15.84 7.04
CA LYS A 270 -28.44 15.66 8.48
C LYS A 270 -29.75 15.61 9.23
N ARG A 271 -29.90 14.67 10.16
CA ARG A 271 -31.12 14.49 10.98
C ARG A 271 -31.61 15.75 11.70
N GLY A 272 -30.71 16.69 12.03
CA GLY A 272 -31.05 17.98 12.63
C GLY A 272 -31.81 18.94 11.71
N LEU A 273 -31.86 18.68 10.40
CA LEU A 273 -32.56 19.51 9.40
C LEU A 273 -33.97 18.98 9.08
N LEU A 274 -34.40 17.89 9.72
CA LEU A 274 -35.74 17.33 9.56
C LEU A 274 -36.75 18.07 10.44
N LYS A 275 -38.03 18.14 10.04
CA LYS A 275 -39.11 18.62 10.91
C LYS A 275 -39.23 17.75 12.17
N LEU A 276 -39.64 18.36 13.28
CA LEU A 276 -39.79 17.72 14.60
C LEU A 276 -40.48 16.34 14.60
N PRO A 277 -41.62 16.10 13.90
CA PRO A 277 -42.25 14.78 13.87
C PRO A 277 -41.39 13.70 13.22
N PHE A 278 -40.52 14.06 12.26
CA PHE A 278 -39.63 13.12 11.57
C PHE A 278 -38.29 12.92 12.27
N ARG A 279 -37.90 13.82 13.19
CA ARG A 279 -36.69 13.63 14.02
C ARG A 279 -36.80 12.43 14.97
N ARG A 280 -38.01 12.13 15.47
CA ARG A 280 -38.28 11.21 16.58
C ARG A 280 -38.49 9.73 16.22
N LYS A 281 -38.53 9.34 14.93
CA LYS A 281 -38.56 7.91 14.59
C LYS A 281 -37.23 7.24 14.98
N LYS A 282 -37.16 6.71 16.20
CA LYS A 282 -36.28 5.58 16.52
C LYS A 282 -36.83 4.39 15.72
N LEU A 283 -36.01 3.82 14.86
CA LEU A 283 -36.28 2.47 14.34
C LEU A 283 -35.95 1.49 15.47
N ILE A 284 -36.95 0.68 15.83
CA ILE A 284 -36.77 -0.69 16.31
C ILE A 284 -36.12 -1.47 15.16
#